data_AF-A0A0K0DQS4-F1
#
_entry.id   AF-A0A0K0DQS4-F1
#
_cell.length_a   1.000
_cell.length_b   1.000
_cell.length_c   1.000
_cell.angle_alpha   90.00
_cell.angle_beta   90.00
_cell.angle_gamma   90.00
#
_symmetry.space_group_name_H-M   'P 1'
#
loop_
_entity.id
_entity.type
_entity.pdbx_description
1 polymer ?
#
loop_
_entity_poly.entity_id
_entity_poly.type
_entity_poly.pdbx_seq_one_letter_code
_entity_poly.pdbx_strand_id
1 'polypeptide(L)'
;LWPTKLAHDTLRDLYHSDEHFLKFFKSNREYVDRSFFFFMADHGPYVDRIRHTRLGMYENLNPFLMVLIPSQYRNSSIHHQLYEKANKLMTHFDIHATIVDILKNSFAVVHCTDLSNMLENVQKLDEALIKKLGQFIAEQLNQLLSDNGLADKCQKQFYIARRYITQIKERDSTLYEVSAYLAPSMGVFEVRNK
;
A
#
# COMPACT_ATOMS: atom_id res chain seq x y z
N LEU A 1 -13.25 7.32 -1.03
CA LEU A 1 -13.86 7.65 0.28
C LEU A 1 -13.28 6.72 1.34
N TRP A 2 -12.97 7.25 2.53
CA TRP A 2 -12.42 6.47 3.64
C TRP A 2 -13.15 6.83 4.95
N PRO A 3 -14.36 6.26 5.18
CA PRO A 3 -15.12 6.55 6.39
C PRO A 3 -14.57 5.77 7.59
N THR A 4 -13.69 6.39 8.37
CA THR A 4 -13.04 5.76 9.54
C THR A 4 -13.91 5.66 10.79
N LYS A 5 -15.02 6.41 10.84
CA LYS A 5 -15.92 6.44 12.02
C LYS A 5 -17.25 5.73 11.84
N LEU A 6 -17.59 5.33 10.62
CA LEU A 6 -18.93 4.89 10.27
C LEU A 6 -19.41 3.67 11.07
N ALA A 7 -18.50 2.78 11.45
CA ALA A 7 -18.80 1.60 12.26
C ALA A 7 -17.83 1.46 13.44
N HIS A 8 -17.18 2.56 13.84
CA HIS A 8 -16.12 2.53 14.83
C HIS A 8 -16.68 2.22 16.21
N ASP A 9 -17.68 2.99 16.66
CA ASP A 9 -18.25 2.89 18.01
C ASP A 9 -19.45 1.94 18.07
N THR A 10 -20.27 1.92 17.02
CA THR A 10 -21.44 1.04 16.91
C THR A 10 -21.72 0.67 15.45
N LEU A 11 -22.25 -0.53 15.22
CA LEU A 11 -22.70 -0.97 13.90
C LEU A 11 -24.01 -0.32 13.45
N ARG A 12 -24.76 0.31 14.37
CA ARG A 12 -26.07 0.90 14.06
C ARG A 12 -25.96 2.03 13.03
N ASP A 13 -24.85 2.74 13.06
CA ASP A 13 -24.57 3.88 12.19
C ASP A 13 -24.44 3.47 10.72
N LEU A 14 -24.13 2.19 10.42
CA LEU A 14 -24.11 1.66 9.07
C LEU A 14 -25.48 1.85 8.40
N TYR A 15 -26.56 1.36 9.02
CA TYR A 15 -27.91 1.43 8.47
C TYR A 15 -28.40 2.87 8.32
N HIS A 16 -28.03 3.75 9.26
CA HIS A 16 -28.40 5.16 9.19
C HIS A 16 -27.67 5.91 8.05
N SER A 17 -26.53 5.38 7.58
CA SER A 17 -25.73 6.01 6.52
C SER A 17 -26.17 5.66 5.11
N ASP A 18 -27.01 4.63 4.92
CA ASP A 18 -27.37 4.10 3.60
C ASP A 18 -27.99 5.17 2.69
N GLU A 19 -28.96 5.94 3.19
CA GLU A 19 -29.58 7.03 2.41
C GLU A 19 -28.60 8.16 2.09
N HIS A 20 -27.67 8.45 3.00
CA HIS A 20 -26.63 9.46 2.79
C HIS A 20 -25.66 9.04 1.68
N PHE A 21 -25.19 7.77 1.69
CA PHE A 21 -24.33 7.25 0.63
C PHE A 21 -25.08 7.12 -0.70
N LEU A 22 -26.34 6.65 -0.69
CA LEU A 22 -27.16 6.61 -1.90
C LEU A 22 -27.27 8.00 -2.54
N LYS A 23 -27.56 9.02 -1.73
CA LYS A 23 -27.63 10.42 -2.19
C LYS A 23 -26.28 10.89 -2.72
N PHE A 24 -25.19 10.58 -2.02
CA PHE A 24 -23.83 10.91 -2.49
C PHE A 24 -23.54 10.29 -3.85
N PHE A 25 -23.77 8.99 -4.03
CA PHE A 25 -23.46 8.29 -5.29
C PHE A 25 -24.36 8.74 -6.44
N LYS A 26 -25.65 9.04 -6.18
CA LYS A 26 -26.56 9.61 -7.19
C LYS A 26 -26.10 11.00 -7.62
N SER A 27 -25.80 11.89 -6.68
CA SER A 27 -25.39 13.27 -6.99
C SER A 27 -24.01 13.36 -7.64
N ASN A 28 -23.12 12.39 -7.40
CA ASN A 28 -21.76 12.37 -7.94
C ASN A 28 -21.58 11.35 -9.08
N ARG A 29 -22.66 10.84 -9.66
CA ARG A 29 -22.64 9.71 -10.60
C ARG A 29 -21.65 9.92 -11.74
N GLU A 30 -21.65 11.09 -12.37
CA GLU A 30 -20.76 11.39 -13.51
C GLU A 30 -19.27 11.36 -13.12
N TYR A 31 -18.94 11.87 -11.92
CA TYR A 31 -17.57 11.85 -11.42
C TYR A 31 -17.11 10.44 -11.05
N VAL A 32 -17.99 9.67 -10.40
CA VAL A 32 -17.71 8.28 -10.03
C VAL A 32 -17.57 7.41 -11.28
N ASP A 33 -18.41 7.61 -12.30
CA ASP A 33 -18.41 6.81 -13.52
C ASP A 33 -17.13 6.97 -14.36
N ARG A 34 -16.41 8.08 -14.23
CA ARG A 34 -15.14 8.35 -14.92
C ARG A 34 -13.89 8.17 -14.07
N SER A 35 -14.02 7.71 -12.83
CA SER A 35 -12.90 7.61 -11.87
C SER A 35 -12.69 6.18 -11.38
N PHE A 36 -11.44 5.83 -11.07
CA PHE A 36 -11.18 4.73 -10.15
C PHE A 36 -11.58 5.21 -8.76
N PHE A 37 -12.64 4.62 -8.21
CA PHE A 37 -13.21 5.03 -6.94
C PHE A 37 -13.04 3.93 -5.91
N PHE A 38 -12.27 4.22 -4.86
CA PHE A 38 -12.05 3.32 -3.73
C PHE A 38 -12.92 3.75 -2.56
N PHE A 39 -13.67 2.81 -2.00
CA PHE A 39 -14.39 2.97 -0.74
C PHE A 39 -13.85 1.93 0.23
N MET A 40 -13.18 2.36 1.29
CA MET A 40 -12.44 1.45 2.16
C MET A 40 -12.60 1.80 3.63
N ALA A 41 -12.48 0.80 4.50
CA ALA A 41 -12.29 0.97 5.94
C ALA A 41 -10.81 0.78 6.31
N ASP A 42 -10.37 1.38 7.41
CA ASP A 42 -9.05 1.14 8.01
C ASP A 42 -8.98 -0.17 8.80
N HIS A 43 -10.09 -0.54 9.46
CA HIS A 43 -10.25 -1.81 10.16
C HIS A 43 -11.72 -2.27 10.16
N GLY A 44 -11.98 -3.52 10.51
CA GLY A 44 -13.35 -3.97 10.80
C GLY A 44 -13.80 -3.64 12.23
N PRO A 45 -15.02 -4.00 12.65
CA PRO A 45 -15.59 -3.53 13.91
C PRO A 45 -14.74 -3.90 15.13
N TYR A 46 -14.41 -2.90 15.96
CA TYR A 46 -13.45 -3.05 17.07
C TYR A 46 -14.02 -2.73 18.46
N VAL A 47 -15.03 -1.87 18.60
CA VAL A 47 -15.43 -1.33 19.91
C VAL A 47 -16.56 -2.12 20.58
N ASP A 48 -17.63 -2.40 19.85
CA ASP A 48 -18.85 -3.01 20.42
C ASP A 48 -18.69 -4.51 20.73
N ARG A 49 -19.69 -5.11 21.39
CA ARG A 49 -19.76 -6.53 21.77
C ARG A 49 -19.46 -7.49 20.61
N ILE A 50 -19.69 -7.07 19.37
CA ILE A 50 -19.40 -7.88 18.19
C ILE A 50 -17.94 -8.32 18.12
N ARG A 51 -16.98 -7.52 18.60
CA ARG A 51 -15.54 -7.86 18.60
C ARG A 51 -15.22 -9.15 19.36
N HIS A 52 -16.07 -9.52 20.32
CA HIS A 52 -15.90 -10.72 21.14
C HIS A 52 -16.57 -11.95 20.53
N THR A 53 -17.36 -11.77 19.48
CA THR A 53 -17.90 -12.89 18.70
C THR A 53 -16.83 -13.45 17.78
N ARG A 54 -16.90 -14.75 17.48
CA ARG A 54 -15.99 -15.37 16.52
C ARG A 54 -15.99 -14.66 15.16
N LEU A 55 -17.17 -14.28 14.67
CA LEU A 55 -17.31 -13.56 13.41
C LEU A 55 -16.68 -12.16 13.48
N GLY A 56 -16.95 -11.40 14.54
CA GLY A 56 -16.39 -10.05 14.69
C GLY A 56 -14.86 -10.03 14.79
N MET A 57 -14.23 -11.07 15.36
CA MET A 57 -12.77 -11.21 15.32
C MET A 57 -12.23 -11.40 13.89
N TYR A 58 -12.94 -12.15 13.04
CA TYR A 58 -12.57 -12.27 11.63
C TYR A 58 -12.80 -10.97 10.86
N GLU A 59 -13.98 -10.35 11.04
CA GLU A 59 -14.32 -9.08 10.40
C GLU A 59 -13.37 -7.96 10.80
N ASN A 60 -12.92 -7.90 12.05
CA ASN A 60 -11.95 -6.91 12.52
C ASN A 60 -10.64 -6.95 11.71
N LEU A 61 -10.21 -8.14 11.28
CA LEU A 61 -9.02 -8.37 10.46
C LEU A 61 -9.29 -8.29 8.95
N ASN A 62 -10.55 -8.07 8.55
CA ASN A 62 -10.98 -8.02 7.16
C ASN A 62 -11.71 -6.68 6.88
N PRO A 63 -10.98 -5.55 6.81
CA PRO A 63 -11.60 -4.26 6.54
C PRO A 63 -12.34 -4.25 5.20
N PHE A 64 -13.48 -3.58 5.17
CA PHE A 64 -14.29 -3.44 3.97
C PHE A 64 -13.51 -2.71 2.85
N LEU A 65 -13.60 -3.23 1.62
CA LEU A 65 -13.09 -2.59 0.42
C LEU A 65 -14.07 -2.78 -0.74
N MET A 66 -14.44 -1.67 -1.38
CA MET A 66 -15.15 -1.65 -2.66
C MET A 66 -14.36 -0.79 -3.64
N VAL A 67 -14.22 -1.28 -4.86
CA VAL A 67 -13.57 -0.55 -5.96
C VAL A 67 -14.55 -0.45 -7.12
N LEU A 68 -14.81 0.77 -7.58
CA LEU A 68 -15.50 1.03 -8.84
C LEU A 68 -14.47 1.50 -9.86
N ILE A 69 -14.58 1.00 -11.09
CA ILE A 69 -13.71 1.41 -12.19
C ILE A 69 -14.45 2.34 -13.15
N PRO A 70 -13.71 3.22 -13.86
CA PRO A 70 -14.28 4.03 -14.94
C PRO A 70 -15.06 3.17 -15.94
N SER A 71 -16.19 3.67 -16.42
CA SER A 71 -17.08 2.95 -17.34
C SER A 71 -16.37 2.48 -18.61
N GLN A 72 -15.43 3.27 -19.13
CA GLN A 72 -14.58 2.91 -20.28
C GLN A 72 -13.75 1.63 -20.07
N TYR A 73 -13.48 1.22 -18.82
CA TYR A 73 -12.75 0.00 -18.49
C TYR A 73 -13.65 -1.16 -18.11
N ARG A 74 -14.98 -0.99 -18.04
CA ARG A 74 -15.90 -2.10 -17.78
C ARG A 74 -15.84 -3.11 -18.92
N ASN A 75 -15.87 -4.39 -18.56
CA ASN A 75 -15.68 -5.55 -19.48
C ASN A 75 -14.31 -5.61 -20.17
N SER A 76 -13.33 -4.82 -19.71
CA SER A 76 -11.94 -4.97 -20.13
C SER A 76 -11.23 -6.07 -19.33
N SER A 77 -10.00 -6.40 -19.75
CA SER A 77 -9.14 -7.33 -19.00
C SER A 77 -8.85 -6.86 -17.58
N ILE A 78 -8.78 -5.54 -17.31
CA ILE A 78 -8.58 -4.99 -15.96
C ILE A 78 -9.83 -5.25 -15.10
N HIS A 79 -11.03 -5.07 -15.66
CA HIS A 79 -12.27 -5.35 -14.94
C HIS A 79 -12.36 -6.82 -14.51
N HIS A 80 -12.04 -7.74 -15.42
CA HIS A 80 -12.03 -9.17 -15.12
C HIS A 80 -10.96 -9.54 -14.08
N GLN A 81 -9.77 -8.95 -14.16
CA GLN A 81 -8.74 -9.15 -13.13
C GLN A 81 -9.16 -8.67 -11.74
N LEU A 82 -9.82 -7.51 -11.64
CA LEU A 82 -10.33 -7.02 -10.35
C LEU A 82 -11.43 -7.93 -9.79
N TYR A 83 -12.32 -8.43 -10.66
CA TYR A 83 -13.35 -9.39 -10.27
C TYR A 83 -12.73 -10.69 -9.70
N GLU A 84 -11.72 -11.23 -10.36
CA GLU A 84 -10.95 -12.39 -9.89
C GLU A 84 -10.23 -12.13 -8.56
N LYS A 85 -9.76 -10.90 -8.35
CA LYS A 85 -9.04 -10.48 -7.12
C LYS A 85 -9.98 -10.30 -5.92
N ALA A 86 -11.27 -10.04 -6.14
CA ALA A 86 -12.25 -9.89 -5.06
C ALA A 86 -12.36 -11.13 -4.16
N ASN A 87 -11.97 -12.31 -4.66
CA ASN A 87 -11.98 -13.58 -3.92
C ASN A 87 -10.58 -14.02 -3.43
N LYS A 88 -9.60 -13.11 -3.41
CA LYS A 88 -8.22 -13.41 -3.01
C LYS A 88 -7.84 -12.59 -1.78
N LEU A 89 -6.94 -13.14 -0.96
CA LEU A 89 -6.36 -12.39 0.14
C LEU A 89 -5.58 -11.20 -0.43
N MET A 90 -5.92 -10.01 0.04
CA MET A 90 -5.26 -8.76 -0.32
C MET A 90 -4.86 -8.01 0.95
N THR A 91 -3.85 -7.17 0.81
CA THR A 91 -3.36 -6.28 1.85
C THR A 91 -3.45 -4.83 1.39
N HIS A 92 -3.26 -3.89 2.30
CA HIS A 92 -3.14 -2.48 1.94
C HIS A 92 -1.96 -2.20 0.97
N PHE A 93 -0.95 -3.07 0.95
CA PHE A 93 0.14 -2.96 -0.04
C PHE A 93 -0.34 -3.25 -1.47
N ASP A 94 -1.29 -4.17 -1.65
CA ASP A 94 -1.89 -4.43 -2.96
C ASP A 94 -2.72 -3.24 -3.45
N ILE A 95 -3.42 -2.55 -2.54
CA ILE A 95 -4.16 -1.32 -2.85
C ILE A 95 -3.17 -0.21 -3.26
N HIS A 96 -2.08 -0.03 -2.50
CA HIS A 96 -1.02 0.93 -2.85
C HIS A 96 -0.42 0.64 -4.23
N ALA A 97 -0.03 -0.61 -4.48
CA ALA A 97 0.49 -1.02 -5.78
C ALA A 97 -0.51 -0.77 -6.92
N THR A 98 -1.81 -1.03 -6.68
CA THR A 98 -2.89 -0.76 -7.64
C THR A 98 -2.99 0.75 -7.93
N ILE A 99 -2.93 1.62 -6.92
CA ILE A 99 -2.95 3.08 -7.12
C ILE A 99 -1.72 3.53 -7.91
N VAL A 100 -0.54 3.02 -7.58
CA VAL A 100 0.70 3.32 -8.30
C VAL A 100 0.60 2.88 -9.76
N ASP A 101 0.04 1.70 -10.03
CA ASP A 101 -0.16 1.18 -11.38
C ASP A 101 -1.16 2.02 -12.18
N ILE A 102 -2.29 2.41 -11.56
CA ILE A 102 -3.26 3.33 -12.16
C ILE A 102 -2.57 4.64 -12.55
N LEU A 103 -1.75 5.22 -11.66
CA LEU A 103 -1.03 6.46 -11.95
C LEU A 103 -0.02 6.26 -13.09
N LYS A 104 0.76 5.18 -13.09
CA LYS A 104 1.77 4.93 -14.14
C LYS A 104 1.18 4.60 -15.50
N ASN A 105 0.05 3.89 -15.55
CA ASN A 105 -0.62 3.57 -16.82
C ASN A 105 -1.52 4.71 -17.33
N SER A 106 -2.01 5.59 -16.44
CA SER A 106 -2.75 6.80 -16.83
C SER A 106 -1.82 7.94 -17.24
N PHE A 107 -0.58 7.96 -16.75
CA PHE A 107 0.46 8.89 -17.13
C PHE A 107 1.60 8.13 -17.83
N ALA A 108 1.49 7.96 -19.15
CA ALA A 108 2.68 7.74 -19.94
C ALA A 108 3.65 8.90 -19.64
N VAL A 109 4.76 8.59 -18.98
CA VAL A 109 5.82 9.49 -18.50
C VAL A 109 5.51 10.24 -17.19
N VAL A 110 5.87 9.60 -16.07
CA VAL A 110 6.47 10.34 -14.95
C VAL A 110 7.92 9.89 -14.84
N HIS A 111 8.82 10.71 -15.37
CA HIS A 111 10.21 10.67 -14.99
C HIS A 111 10.26 10.99 -13.50
N CYS A 112 10.70 10.05 -12.67
CA CYS A 112 11.01 10.32 -11.27
C CYS A 112 12.18 11.31 -11.21
N THR A 113 11.87 12.60 -11.12
CA THR A 113 12.84 13.58 -10.63
C THR A 113 12.93 13.45 -9.12
N ASP A 114 14.16 13.14 -8.74
CA ASP A 114 14.77 13.07 -7.42
C ASP A 114 14.06 13.86 -6.30
N LEU A 115 13.52 13.16 -5.31
CA LEU A 115 13.03 13.73 -4.03
C LEU A 115 14.16 13.74 -2.99
N SER A 116 15.39 14.01 -3.41
CA SER A 116 16.61 13.89 -2.59
C SER A 116 16.74 14.90 -1.46
N ASN A 117 15.86 15.91 -1.36
CA ASN A 117 15.97 16.95 -0.36
C ASN A 117 14.77 17.01 0.59
N MET A 118 14.75 16.10 1.56
CA MET A 118 14.30 16.41 2.92
C MET A 118 15.03 15.52 3.91
N LEU A 119 16.04 16.09 4.59
CA LEU A 119 16.40 15.91 6.01
C LEU A 119 17.87 16.32 6.22
N GLU A 120 18.06 17.44 6.92
CA GLU A 120 19.35 17.95 7.38
C GLU A 120 19.84 17.22 8.64
N ASN A 121 21.18 17.14 8.73
CA ASN A 121 22.01 16.92 9.93
C ASN A 121 21.95 15.54 10.63
N VAL A 122 22.58 14.55 9.99
CA VAL A 122 23.20 13.37 10.63
C VAL A 122 24.61 13.24 10.06
N GLN A 123 25.58 12.83 10.87
CA GLN A 123 26.96 12.48 10.47
C GLN A 123 26.96 11.88 9.06
N LYS A 124 27.61 12.58 8.11
CA LYS A 124 27.47 12.31 6.68
C LYS A 124 28.04 10.93 6.36
N LEU A 125 27.19 9.90 6.35
CA LEU A 125 27.53 8.62 5.74
C LEU A 125 27.94 8.90 4.29
N ASP A 126 29.01 8.24 3.85
CA ASP A 126 29.45 8.29 2.46
C ASP A 126 28.28 7.94 1.52
N GLU A 127 28.05 8.77 0.50
CA GLU A 127 26.99 8.55 -0.49
C GLU A 127 27.17 7.20 -1.20
N ALA A 128 28.41 6.76 -1.41
CA ALA A 128 28.68 5.44 -1.98
C ALA A 128 28.24 4.31 -1.03
N LEU A 129 28.43 4.49 0.29
CA LEU A 129 27.97 3.53 1.30
C LEU A 129 26.43 3.50 1.36
N ILE A 130 25.77 4.66 1.37
CA ILE A 130 24.31 4.78 1.32
C ILE A 130 23.74 4.02 0.13
N LYS A 131 24.34 4.21 -1.06
CA LYS A 131 23.92 3.54 -2.28
C LYS A 131 24.11 2.03 -2.19
N LYS A 132 25.26 1.56 -1.69
CA LYS A 132 25.53 0.12 -1.49
C LYS A 132 24.54 -0.54 -0.52
N LEU A 133 24.25 0.12 0.60
CA LEU A 133 23.27 -0.37 1.58
C LEU A 133 21.86 -0.45 0.99
N GLY A 134 21.46 0.58 0.24
CA GLY A 134 20.18 0.58 -0.47
C GLY A 134 20.07 -0.51 -1.54
N GLN A 135 21.13 -0.69 -2.34
CA GLN A 135 21.23 -1.76 -3.34
C GLN A 135 21.17 -3.15 -2.69
N PHE A 136 21.87 -3.34 -1.57
CA PHE A 136 21.83 -4.58 -0.81
C PHE A 136 20.40 -4.96 -0.41
N ILE A 137 19.59 -4.03 0.11
CA ILE A 137 18.17 -4.32 0.43
C ILE A 137 17.42 -4.81 -0.80
N ALA A 138 17.58 -4.12 -1.94
CA ALA A 138 16.88 -4.48 -3.17
C ALA A 138 17.28 -5.88 -3.66
N GLU A 139 18.58 -6.19 -3.63
CA GLU A 139 19.12 -7.50 -4.01
C GLU A 139 18.62 -8.61 -3.10
N GLN A 140 18.66 -8.42 -1.78
CA GLN A 140 18.18 -9.40 -0.80
C GLN A 140 16.67 -9.65 -0.93
N LEU A 141 15.88 -8.59 -1.14
CA LEU A 141 14.44 -8.74 -1.39
C LEU A 141 14.17 -9.57 -2.65
N ASN A 142 14.84 -9.26 -3.75
CA ASN A 142 14.66 -10.00 -5.00
C ASN A 142 15.11 -11.47 -4.87
N GLN A 143 16.21 -11.72 -4.14
CA GLN A 143 16.69 -13.07 -3.88
C GLN A 143 15.67 -13.84 -3.03
N LEU A 144 15.16 -13.24 -1.95
CA LEU A 144 14.12 -13.85 -1.11
C LEU A 144 12.87 -14.22 -1.92
N LEU A 145 12.41 -13.33 -2.79
CA LEU A 145 11.28 -13.60 -3.68
C LEU A 145 11.59 -14.76 -4.63
N SER A 146 12.80 -14.81 -5.18
CA SER A 146 13.24 -15.91 -6.04
C SER A 146 13.29 -17.24 -5.31
N ASP A 147 13.91 -17.29 -4.13
CA ASP A 147 14.07 -18.50 -3.32
C ASP A 147 12.73 -19.10 -2.88
N ASN A 148 11.68 -18.26 -2.81
CA ASN A 148 10.32 -18.66 -2.47
C ASN A 148 9.42 -18.89 -3.71
N GLY A 149 9.98 -18.96 -4.92
CA GLY A 149 9.23 -19.22 -6.16
C GLY A 149 8.25 -18.10 -6.54
N LEU A 150 8.54 -16.86 -6.14
CA LEU A 150 7.75 -15.66 -6.43
C LEU A 150 8.37 -14.76 -7.50
N ALA A 151 9.54 -15.12 -8.06
CA ALA A 151 10.24 -14.32 -9.08
C ALA A 151 9.35 -13.96 -10.29
N ASP A 152 8.57 -14.92 -10.80
CA ASP A 152 7.70 -14.68 -11.96
C ASP A 152 6.37 -13.99 -11.60
N LYS A 153 6.07 -13.90 -10.30
CA LYS A 153 4.83 -13.28 -9.78
C LYS A 153 5.05 -11.84 -9.30
N CYS A 154 6.31 -11.45 -9.09
CA CYS A 154 6.68 -10.15 -8.54
C CYS A 154 7.63 -9.42 -9.49
N GLN A 155 7.41 -8.12 -9.69
CA GLN A 155 8.36 -7.31 -10.44
C GLN A 155 9.67 -7.14 -9.64
N LYS A 156 10.81 -7.28 -10.30
CA LYS A 156 12.13 -7.05 -9.71
C LYS A 156 12.21 -5.62 -9.17
N GLN A 157 12.65 -5.49 -7.91
CA GLN A 157 12.77 -4.21 -7.23
C GLN A 157 14.19 -3.64 -7.34
N PHE A 158 14.32 -2.32 -7.39
CA PHE A 158 15.58 -1.59 -7.50
C PHE A 158 15.62 -0.45 -6.50
N TYR A 159 16.79 -0.21 -5.91
CA TYR A 159 17.01 0.93 -5.03
C TYR A 159 16.85 2.25 -5.80
N ILE A 160 16.03 3.16 -5.25
CA ILE A 160 15.86 4.51 -5.82
C ILE A 160 16.29 5.61 -4.87
N ALA A 161 15.97 5.52 -3.58
CA ALA A 161 16.28 6.58 -2.63
C ALA A 161 16.34 6.03 -1.20
N ARG A 162 17.15 6.67 -0.35
CA ARG A 162 17.12 6.39 1.09
C ARG A 162 15.87 6.99 1.72
N ARG A 163 15.26 6.29 2.69
CA ARG A 163 14.30 6.89 3.62
C ARG A 163 15.03 7.34 4.88
N TYR A 164 15.75 6.43 5.52
CA TYR A 164 16.74 6.75 6.54
C TYR A 164 17.80 5.65 6.60
N ILE A 165 19.02 6.01 7.00
CA ILE A 165 20.10 5.06 7.26
C ILE A 165 20.82 5.53 8.52
N THR A 166 20.85 4.68 9.53
CA THR A 166 21.48 4.93 10.82
C THR A 166 22.56 3.89 11.09
N GLN A 167 23.74 4.37 11.46
CA GLN A 167 24.83 3.50 11.90
C GLN A 167 24.66 3.21 13.39
N ILE A 168 24.75 1.93 13.75
CA ILE A 168 24.69 1.46 15.13
C ILE A 168 26.05 0.84 15.44
N LYS A 169 26.73 1.34 16.48
CA LYS A 169 27.97 0.73 16.97
C LYS A 169 27.66 -0.21 18.12
N GLU A 170 28.00 -1.47 17.97
CA GLU A 170 27.83 -2.49 18.99
C GLU A 170 29.17 -3.18 19.27
N ARG A 171 29.82 -2.79 20.37
CA ARG A 171 31.19 -3.22 20.72
C ARG A 171 32.16 -2.97 19.55
N ASP A 172 32.66 -4.04 18.93
CA ASP A 172 33.59 -4.02 17.80
C ASP A 172 32.88 -4.14 16.44
N SER A 173 31.55 -4.25 16.43
CA SER A 173 30.74 -4.37 15.22
C SER A 173 30.06 -3.05 14.85
N THR A 174 30.00 -2.78 13.55
CA THR A 174 29.18 -1.71 13.00
C THR A 174 28.00 -2.33 12.27
N LEU A 175 26.81 -2.06 12.79
CA LEU A 175 25.54 -2.43 12.18
C LEU A 175 24.93 -1.21 11.50
N TYR A 176 24.03 -1.47 10.56
CA TYR A 176 23.24 -0.43 9.92
C TYR A 176 21.77 -0.82 10.03
N GLU A 177 20.96 0.14 10.47
CA GLU A 177 19.54 0.10 10.24
C GLU A 177 19.27 0.91 8.97
N VAL A 178 18.68 0.25 7.99
CA VAL A 178 18.58 0.77 6.63
C VAL A 178 17.11 0.71 6.21
N SER A 179 16.57 1.86 5.85
CA SER A 179 15.25 2.01 5.25
C SER A 179 15.37 2.69 3.89
N ALA A 180 14.85 2.05 2.85
CA ALA A 180 15.00 2.50 1.48
C ALA A 180 13.69 2.40 0.70
N TYR A 181 13.50 3.36 -0.22
CA TYR A 181 12.48 3.28 -1.24
C TYR A 181 12.98 2.40 -2.38
N LEU A 182 12.15 1.46 -2.81
CA LEU A 182 12.40 0.61 -3.97
C LEU A 182 11.37 0.85 -5.07
N ALA A 183 11.81 0.79 -6.33
CA ALA A 183 10.96 0.83 -7.51
C ALA A 183 10.91 -0.54 -8.18
N PRO A 184 9.81 -0.91 -8.86
CA PRO A 184 8.65 -0.09 -9.20
C PRO A 184 7.57 0.03 -8.12
N SER A 185 7.65 -0.71 -7.01
CA SER A 185 6.59 -0.71 -5.98
C SER A 185 6.39 0.65 -5.28
N MET A 186 7.42 1.51 -5.28
CA MET A 186 7.50 2.72 -4.46
C MET A 186 7.32 2.42 -2.96
N GLY A 187 7.53 1.16 -2.55
CA GLY A 187 7.43 0.72 -1.18
C GLY A 187 8.66 1.12 -0.36
N VAL A 188 8.45 1.30 0.93
CA VAL A 188 9.54 1.47 1.92
C VAL A 188 9.88 0.09 2.47
N PHE A 189 11.14 -0.29 2.35
CA PHE A 189 11.67 -1.55 2.85
C PHE A 189 12.74 -1.27 3.89
N GLU A 190 12.68 -2.02 4.98
CA GLU A 190 13.51 -1.79 6.14
C GLU A 190 14.18 -3.09 6.59
N VAL A 191 15.48 -2.99 6.86
CA VAL A 191 16.26 -4.08 7.44
C VAL A 191 16.86 -3.60 8.75
N ARG A 192 16.52 -4.31 9.82
CA ARG A 192 17.16 -4.21 11.13
C ARG A 192 17.89 -5.50 11.41
N ASN A 193 19.17 -5.39 11.75
CA ASN A 193 19.86 -6.49 12.43
C ASN A 193 19.27 -6.60 13.83
N LYS A 194 18.75 -7.78 14.18
CA LYS A 194 18.32 -8.13 15.54
C LYS A 194 19.51 -8.63 16.34
#